data_AF-A0A2S7WF65-F1
#
_entry.id   AF-A0A2S7WF65-F1
#
_cell.length_a   1.000
_cell.length_b   1.000
_cell.length_c   1.000
_cell.angle_alpha   90.00
_cell.angle_beta   90.00
_cell.angle_gamma   90.00
#
_symmetry.space_group_name_H-M   'P 1'
#
loop_
_entity.id
_entity.type
_entity.pdbx_description
1 polymer ?
#
loop_
_entity_poly.entity_id
_entity_poly.type
_entity_poly.pdbx_seq_one_letter_code
_entity_poly.pdbx_strand_id
1 'polypeptide(L)' 'MIEQLRKNWSLFLIASLTLGLAPFNPPHIVGKIQWILGGNAFSGEFAMQSQDWFDVLLHGSPWVLLIISVTLNLFKKK' A
#
# COMPACT_ATOMS: atom_id res chain seq x y z
N MET A 1 -4.95 1.25 19.81
CA MET A 1 -4.88 0.78 18.41
C MET A 1 -5.95 1.39 17.49
N ILE A 2 -7.24 0.99 17.56
CA ILE A 2 -8.29 1.47 16.61
C ILE A 2 -8.45 3.00 16.61
N GLU A 3 -8.49 3.63 17.78
CA GLU A 3 -8.62 5.10 17.87
C GLU A 3 -7.40 5.83 17.29
N GLN A 4 -6.20 5.25 17.40
CA GLN A 4 -4.99 5.79 16.78
C GLN A 4 -5.10 5.71 15.25
N LEU A 5 -5.59 4.58 14.70
CA LEU A 5 -5.81 4.46 13.27
C LEU A 5 -6.77 5.53 12.77
N ARG A 6 -7.90 5.75 13.47
CA ARG A 6 -8.88 6.79 13.10
C ARG A 6 -8.32 8.21 13.16
N LYS A 7 -7.58 8.55 14.22
CA LYS A 7 -7.01 9.89 14.42
C LYS A 7 -5.88 10.23 13.45
N ASN A 8 -5.08 9.24 13.06
CA ASN A 8 -3.90 9.44 12.21
C ASN A 8 -4.18 9.25 10.70
N TRP A 9 -5.44 9.34 10.26
CA TRP A 9 -5.81 9.16 8.85
C TRP A 9 -5.02 10.10 7.91
N SER A 10 -4.78 11.35 8.33
CA SER A 10 -4.01 12.33 7.55
C SER A 10 -2.55 11.93 7.38
N LEU A 11 -1.94 11.30 8.39
CA LEU A 11 -0.58 10.76 8.28
C LEU A 11 -0.52 9.65 7.22
N PHE A 12 -1.50 8.73 7.23
CA PHE A 12 -1.56 7.67 6.22
C PHE A 12 -1.86 8.22 4.83
N LEU A 13 -2.64 9.29 4.72
CA LEU A 13 -2.86 9.98 3.44
C LEU A 13 -1.56 10.56 2.91
N ILE A 14 -0.83 11.33 3.72
CA ILE A 14 0.46 11.92 3.32
C ILE A 14 1.46 10.82 2.96
N ALA A 15 1.57 9.77 3.78
CA ALA A 15 2.46 8.65 3.50
C ALA A 15 2.08 7.91 2.21
N SER A 16 0.80 7.75 1.90
CA SER A 16 0.32 7.15 0.64
C SER A 16 0.68 8.00 -0.57
N LEU A 17 0.44 9.31 -0.47
CA LEU A 17 0.73 10.26 -1.54
C LEU A 17 2.21 10.59 -1.70
N THR A 18 3.07 10.15 -0.77
CA THR A 18 4.53 10.33 -0.84
C THR A 18 5.22 8.98 -1.01
N LEU A 19 5.54 8.29 0.08
CA LEU A 19 6.20 6.99 0.07
C LEU A 19 5.42 5.96 -0.76
N GLY A 20 4.09 5.92 -0.65
CA GLY A 20 3.27 4.95 -1.36
C GLY A 20 3.23 5.13 -2.89
N LEU A 21 3.50 6.34 -3.39
CA LEU A 21 3.57 6.64 -4.82
C LEU A 21 5.01 6.74 -5.35
N ALA A 22 6.01 6.72 -4.48
CA ALA A 22 7.41 6.84 -4.89
C ALA A 22 7.88 5.59 -5.67
N PRO A 23 8.74 5.76 -6.69
CA PRO A 23 9.02 7.00 -7.42
C PRO A 23 7.80 7.42 -8.25
N PHE A 24 7.51 8.71 -8.41
CA PHE A 24 6.21 9.15 -8.94
C PHE A 24 5.92 8.86 -10.42
N ASN A 25 6.93 8.46 -11.21
CA ASN A 25 6.77 8.23 -12.64
C ASN A 25 7.74 7.14 -13.16
N PRO A 26 7.31 5.87 -13.29
CA PRO A 26 6.07 5.30 -12.78
C PRO A 26 6.17 4.89 -11.29
N PRO A 27 5.07 4.98 -10.50
CA PRO A 27 5.01 4.44 -9.13
C PRO A 27 5.36 2.97 -9.05
N HIS A 28 6.24 2.60 -8.12
CA HIS A 28 6.60 1.19 -7.87
C HIS A 28 5.35 0.35 -7.62
N ILE A 29 4.40 0.87 -6.82
CA ILE A 29 3.18 0.14 -6.45
C ILE A 29 2.36 -0.28 -7.68
N VAL A 30 2.33 0.52 -8.76
CA VAL A 30 1.58 0.19 -9.99
C VAL A 30 2.20 -1.02 -10.68
N GLY A 31 3.52 -1.00 -10.88
CA GLY A 31 4.24 -2.12 -11.49
C GLY A 31 4.13 -3.39 -10.67
N LYS A 32 4.24 -3.30 -9.33
CA LYS A 32 4.11 -4.47 -8.46
C LYS A 32 2.69 -5.05 -8.49
N ILE A 33 1.63 -4.22 -8.50
CA ILE A 33 0.24 -4.70 -8.66
C ILE A 33 0.08 -5.45 -9.97
N GLN A 34 0.57 -4.89 -11.08
CA GLN A 34 0.51 -5.55 -12.39
C GLN A 34 1.26 -6.89 -12.38
N TRP A 35 2.41 -6.95 -11.73
CA TRP A 35 3.21 -8.16 -11.64
C TRP A 35 2.53 -9.25 -10.78
N ILE A 36 1.88 -8.87 -9.66
CA ILE A 36 1.05 -9.77 -8.86
C ILE A 36 -0.14 -10.32 -9.66
N LEU A 37 -0.84 -9.46 -10.40
CA LEU A 37 -1.98 -9.86 -11.22
C LEU A 37 -1.56 -10.67 -12.46
N GLY A 38 -0.32 -10.52 -12.93
CA GLY A 38 0.24 -11.20 -14.09
C GLY A 38 0.67 -12.65 -13.86
N GLY A 39 0.53 -13.19 -12.64
CA GLY A 39 0.79 -14.61 -12.33
C GLY A 39 2.26 -14.99 -12.09
N ASN A 40 3.20 -14.12 -12.46
CA ASN A 40 4.64 -14.36 -12.28
C ASN A 40 5.15 -13.97 -10.88
N ALA A 41 4.31 -13.58 -9.91
CA ALA A 41 4.83 -13.09 -8.64
C ALA A 41 5.47 -14.19 -7.76
N PHE A 42 4.92 -15.41 -7.77
CA PHE A 42 5.32 -16.46 -6.83
C PHE A 42 6.25 -17.51 -7.40
N SER A 43 6.21 -17.73 -8.71
CA SER A 43 6.97 -18.80 -9.39
C SER A 43 7.19 -18.47 -10.86
N GLY A 44 8.23 -19.04 -11.45
CA GLY A 44 8.61 -18.84 -12.85
C GLY A 44 9.96 -18.13 -12.99
N GLU A 45 10.41 -18.00 -14.24
CA GLU A 45 11.70 -17.34 -14.56
C GLU A 45 11.74 -15.88 -14.10
N PHE A 46 10.57 -15.23 -14.02
CA PHE A 46 10.40 -13.84 -13.59
C PHE A 46 9.68 -13.72 -12.23
N ALA A 47 9.90 -14.70 -11.33
CA ALA A 47 9.42 -14.65 -9.96
C ALA A 47 9.91 -13.39 -9.22
N MET A 48 9.06 -12.79 -8.39
CA MET A 48 9.48 -11.65 -7.55
C MET A 48 10.57 -12.08 -6.58
N GLN A 49 11.60 -11.25 -6.46
CA GLN A 49 12.65 -11.41 -5.46
C GLN A 49 12.21 -10.78 -4.13
N SER A 50 12.97 -11.04 -3.06
CA SER A 50 12.68 -10.48 -1.73
C SER A 50 12.57 -8.94 -1.73
N GLN A 51 13.38 -8.26 -2.55
CA GLN A 51 13.30 -6.81 -2.70
C GLN A 51 11.99 -6.33 -3.36
N ASP A 52 11.46 -7.09 -4.32
CA ASP A 52 10.18 -6.76 -4.97
C ASP A 52 9.01 -6.89 -3.98
N TRP A 53 9.06 -7.92 -3.13
CA TRP A 53 8.11 -8.07 -2.03
C TRP A 53 8.26 -6.98 -0.98
N PHE A 54 9.49 -6.57 -0.69
CA PHE A 54 9.73 -5.43 0.18
C PHE A 54 9.14 -4.14 -0.39
N ASP A 55 9.30 -3.88 -1.69
CA ASP A 55 8.65 -2.76 -2.38
C ASP A 55 7.11 -2.82 -2.28
N VAL A 56 6.50 -3.99 -2.47
CA VAL A 56 5.04 -4.19 -2.28
C VAL A 56 4.63 -3.76 -0.88
N LEU A 57 5.36 -4.20 0.14
CA LEU A 57 5.05 -3.90 1.54
C LEU A 57 5.30 -2.42 1.86
N LEU A 58 6.44 -1.88 1.44
CA LEU A 58 6.85 -0.51 1.75
C LEU A 58 5.93 0.51 1.08
N HIS A 59 5.64 0.33 -0.21
CA HIS A 59 4.79 1.26 -0.95
C HIS A 59 3.30 0.97 -0.76
N GLY A 60 2.91 -0.28 -0.47
CA GLY A 60 1.51 -0.67 -0.27
C GLY A 60 0.98 -0.43 1.14
N SER A 61 1.82 -0.53 2.18
CA SER A 61 1.36 -0.41 3.57
C SER A 61 0.71 0.94 3.91
N PRO A 62 1.17 2.11 3.41
CA PRO A 62 0.47 3.38 3.65
C PRO A 62 -0.97 3.36 3.13
N TRP A 63 -1.20 2.77 1.96
CA TRP A 63 -2.53 2.66 1.34
C TRP A 63 -3.46 1.77 2.15
N VAL A 64 -2.96 0.61 2.62
CA VAL A 64 -3.74 -0.30 3.46
C VAL A 64 -4.15 0.40 4.76
N LEU A 65 -3.23 1.10 5.42
CA LEU A 65 -3.51 1.86 6.63
C LEU A 65 -4.50 3.01 6.39
N LEU A 66 -4.39 3.70 5.25
CA LEU A 66 -5.33 4.74 4.84
C LEU A 66 -6.74 4.16 4.64
N ILE A 67 -6.88 3.06 3.90
CA ILE A 67 -8.17 2.39 3.65
C ILE A 67 -8.82 1.96 4.96
N ILE A 68 -8.06 1.31 5.86
CA ILE A 68 -8.54 0.91 7.18
C ILE A 68 -9.02 2.13 7.95
N SER A 69 -8.20 3.19 8.00
CA SER A 69 -8.50 4.41 8.74
C SER A 69 -9.74 5.14 8.23
N VAL A 70 -9.88 5.27 6.90
CA VAL A 70 -11.06 5.87 6.26
C VAL A 70 -12.30 5.04 6.53
N THR A 71 -12.23 3.72 6.37
CA THR A 71 -13.33 2.80 6.67
C THR A 71 -13.81 2.96 8.11
N LEU A 72 -12.89 2.97 9.07
CA LEU A 72 -13.22 3.16 10.49
C LEU A 72 -13.84 4.53 10.79
N ASN A 73 -13.50 5.58 10.03
CA ASN A 73 -14.11 6.89 10.18
C ASN A 73 -15.50 6.98 9.53
N LEU A 74 -15.72 6.32 8.39
CA LEU A 74 -17.01 6.30 7.69
C LEU A 74 -18.08 5.50 8.45
N PHE A 75 -17.71 4.35 9.03
CA PHE A 75 -18.64 3.46 9.73
C PHE A 75 -18.70 3.71 11.25
N LYS A 76 -18.14 4.82 11.74
CA LYS A 76 -18.26 5.19 13.15
C LYS A 76 -19.74 5.43 13.46
N LYS A 77 -20.36 4.51 14.20
CA LYS A 77 -21.69 4.75 14.77
C LYS A 77 -21.63 6.02 15.62
N LYS A 78 -22.58 6.93 15.38
CA LYS A 78 -22.75 8.15 16.19
C LYS A 78 -22.94 7.80 17.65
#